data_AF-A0A9D9L3P6-F1
#
_entry.id   AF-A0A9D9L3P6-F1
#
_cell.length_a   1.000
_cell.length_b   1.000
_cell.length_c   1.000
_cell.angle_alpha   90.00
_cell.angle_beta   90.00
_cell.angle_gamma   90.00
#
_symmetry.space_group_name_H-M   'P 1'
#
loop_
_entity.id
_entity.type
_entity.pdbx_description
1 polymer ?
#
loop_
_entity_poly.entity_id
_entity_poly.type
_entity_poly.pdbx_seq_one_letter_code
_entity_poly.pdbx_strand_id
1 'polypeptide(L)'
;MWYTVCQGVICAMALVNVFKQMILNIFKTDWIVFLGLLLTIWSLRRIMRTKSKLKKKLEKMPDNPDWVDDMRRELHTAYSIFAASITLYPLLGMFGTVVSLINVGSVDFSQMTESLDAVKSNFFTALTSTAWGIIFAAVFKIFNAAFIEPEVEDDLDRLDEIAEEQRRDKKVGLRK
;
A
#
# COMPACT_ATOMS: atom_id res chain seq x y z
N MET A 1 -2.28 16.90 28.15
CA MET A 1 -2.55 15.66 27.37
C MET A 1 -3.44 15.89 26.13
N TRP A 2 -3.55 17.12 25.61
CA TRP A 2 -4.36 17.46 24.41
C TRP A 2 -3.51 17.85 23.18
N TYR A 3 -2.20 18.08 23.35
CA TYR A 3 -1.30 18.55 22.30
C TYR A 3 -0.78 17.43 21.38
N THR A 4 -0.64 16.20 21.87
CA THR A 4 -0.12 15.06 21.08
C THR A 4 -1.13 14.53 20.05
N VAL A 5 -2.43 14.62 20.31
CA VAL A 5 -3.49 14.19 19.38
C VAL A 5 -3.69 15.21 18.25
N CYS A 6 -3.53 16.50 18.53
CA CYS A 6 -3.65 17.57 17.54
C CYS A 6 -2.49 17.58 16.52
N GLN A 7 -1.27 17.23 16.95
CA GLN A 7 -0.09 17.16 16.07
C GLN A 7 -0.23 16.07 14.99
N GLY A 8 -0.85 14.93 15.32
CA GLY A 8 -1.05 13.82 14.38
C GLY A 8 -2.04 14.13 13.25
N VAL A 9 -3.13 14.84 13.55
CA VAL A 9 -4.16 15.21 12.56
C VAL A 9 -3.66 16.30 11.61
N ILE A 10 -2.88 17.27 12.12
CA ILE A 10 -2.28 18.32 11.29
C ILE A 10 -1.19 17.74 10.37
N CYS A 11 -0.38 16.80 10.87
CA CYS A 11 0.62 16.11 10.05
C CYS A 11 -0.03 15.23 8.97
N ALA A 12 -1.10 14.51 9.32
CA ALA A 12 -1.89 13.74 8.36
C ALA A 12 -2.54 14.63 7.28
N MET A 13 -3.08 15.79 7.64
CA MET A 13 -3.70 16.72 6.69
C MET A 13 -2.67 17.42 5.78
N ALA A 14 -1.48 17.74 6.29
CA ALA A 14 -0.36 18.24 5.49
C ALA A 14 0.17 17.18 4.53
N LEU A 15 0.31 15.93 5.00
CA LEU A 15 0.69 14.78 4.17
C LEU A 15 -0.33 14.57 3.05
N VAL A 16 -1.63 14.60 3.37
CA VAL A 16 -2.72 14.46 2.40
C VAL A 16 -2.69 15.58 1.35
N ASN A 17 -2.39 16.83 1.73
CA ASN A 17 -2.28 17.92 0.77
C ASN A 17 -1.05 17.80 -0.14
N VAL A 18 0.10 17.38 0.40
CA VAL A 18 1.30 17.09 -0.40
C VAL A 18 1.05 15.91 -1.35
N PHE A 19 0.40 14.85 -0.86
CA PHE A 19 -0.03 13.72 -1.68
C PHE A 19 -0.99 14.15 -2.79
N LYS A 20 -1.95 15.03 -2.49
CA LYS A 20 -2.92 15.52 -3.48
C LYS A 20 -2.22 16.30 -4.60
N GLN A 21 -1.24 17.14 -4.26
CA GLN A 21 -0.41 17.86 -5.22
C GLN A 21 0.49 16.91 -6.03
N MET A 22 1.10 15.90 -5.39
CA MET A 22 1.91 14.89 -6.07
C MET A 22 1.08 14.03 -7.04
N ILE A 23 -0.09 13.57 -6.61
CA ILE A 23 -1.01 12.76 -7.43
C ILE A 23 -1.48 13.55 -8.66
N LEU A 24 -1.79 14.84 -8.52
CA LEU A 24 -2.19 15.69 -9.65
C LEU A 24 -1.08 15.84 -10.71
N ASN A 25 0.19 15.91 -10.29
CA ASN A 25 1.32 15.99 -11.21
C ASN A 25 1.61 14.66 -11.95
N ILE A 26 1.25 13.53 -11.36
CA ILE A 26 1.43 12.19 -11.97
C ILE A 26 0.39 11.85 -13.01
N PHE A 27 -0.86 12.26 -12.79
CA PHE A 27 -1.94 12.11 -13.77
C PHE A 27 -1.57 12.71 -15.15
N LYS A 28 -0.66 13.69 -15.17
CA LYS A 28 -0.17 14.31 -16.40
C LYS A 28 0.99 13.58 -17.08
N THR A 29 1.75 12.73 -16.38
CA THR A 29 3.12 12.41 -16.81
C THR A 29 3.40 10.91 -16.94
N ASP A 30 2.97 10.07 -15.99
CA ASP A 30 3.39 8.66 -15.93
C ASP A 30 2.24 7.69 -15.60
N TRP A 31 1.66 7.08 -16.63
CA TRP A 31 0.52 6.15 -16.48
C TRP A 31 0.88 4.84 -15.74
N ILE A 32 2.14 4.42 -15.79
CA ILE A 32 2.65 3.19 -15.16
C ILE A 32 2.62 3.34 -13.63
N VAL A 33 3.04 4.49 -13.11
CA VAL A 33 3.01 4.80 -11.68
C VAL A 33 1.57 4.92 -11.20
N PHE A 34 0.67 5.44 -12.05
CA PHE A 34 -0.76 5.50 -11.75
C PHE A 34 -1.40 4.11 -11.56
N LEU A 35 -1.04 3.11 -12.37
CA LEU A 35 -1.48 1.74 -12.16
C LEU A 35 -1.04 1.18 -10.80
N GLY A 36 0.20 1.46 -10.39
CA GLY A 36 0.70 1.10 -9.06
C GLY A 36 -0.14 1.72 -7.95
N LEU A 37 -0.55 2.98 -8.13
CA LEU A 37 -1.39 3.72 -7.18
C LEU A 37 -2.81 3.15 -7.08
N LEU A 38 -3.40 2.73 -8.19
CA LEU A 38 -4.68 2.02 -8.16
C LEU A 38 -4.57 0.68 -7.42
N LEU A 39 -3.46 -0.04 -7.61
CA LEU A 39 -3.21 -1.32 -6.94
C LEU A 39 -3.05 -1.13 -5.42
N THR A 40 -2.36 -0.08 -4.96
CA THR A 40 -2.27 0.21 -3.51
C THR A 40 -3.57 0.69 -2.92
N ILE A 41 -4.36 1.50 -3.64
CA ILE A 41 -5.70 1.89 -3.17
C ILE A 41 -6.59 0.65 -3.04
N TRP A 42 -6.53 -0.27 -4.01
CA TRP A 42 -7.28 -1.51 -3.98
C TRP A 42 -6.90 -2.40 -2.78
N SER A 43 -5.60 -2.56 -2.49
CA SER A 43 -5.13 -3.34 -1.34
C SER A 43 -5.45 -2.66 0.00
N LEU A 44 -5.32 -1.33 0.11
CA LEU A 44 -5.79 -0.58 1.29
C LEU A 44 -7.29 -0.77 1.55
N ARG A 45 -8.09 -0.68 0.49
CA ARG A 45 -9.54 -0.87 0.59
C ARG A 45 -9.90 -2.30 1.01
N ARG A 46 -9.07 -3.29 0.66
CA ARG A 46 -9.19 -4.67 1.14
C ARG A 46 -8.94 -4.76 2.65
N ILE A 47 -7.88 -4.14 3.16
CA ILE A 47 -7.57 -4.09 4.62
C ILE A 47 -8.74 -3.45 5.39
N MET A 48 -9.20 -2.27 4.97
CA MET A 48 -10.31 -1.58 5.64
C MET A 48 -11.61 -2.40 5.66
N ARG A 49 -11.89 -3.15 4.58
CA ARG A 49 -13.04 -4.06 4.52
C ARG A 49 -12.90 -5.22 5.50
N THR A 50 -11.72 -5.82 5.61
CA THR A 50 -11.45 -6.90 6.56
C THR A 50 -11.58 -6.41 7.99
N LYS A 51 -11.03 -5.23 8.32
CA LYS A 51 -11.20 -4.60 9.66
C LYS A 51 -12.67 -4.32 9.99
N SER A 52 -13.45 -3.82 9.04
CA SER A 52 -14.89 -3.60 9.25
C SER A 52 -15.64 -4.91 9.50
N LYS A 53 -15.27 -6.01 8.82
CA LYS A 53 -15.81 -7.34 9.09
C LYS A 53 -15.39 -7.86 10.46
N LEU A 54 -14.13 -7.68 10.83
CA LEU A 54 -13.58 -8.05 12.13
C LEU A 54 -14.36 -7.38 13.25
N LYS A 55 -14.53 -6.05 13.21
CA LYS A 55 -15.29 -5.30 14.21
C LYS A 55 -16.72 -5.83 14.36
N LYS A 56 -17.40 -6.13 13.25
CA LYS A 56 -18.77 -6.69 13.26
C LYS A 56 -18.84 -8.10 13.82
N LYS A 57 -17.81 -8.93 13.60
CA LYS A 57 -17.73 -10.28 14.18
C LYS A 57 -17.38 -10.23 15.66
N LEU A 58 -16.46 -9.34 16.04
CA LEU A 58 -16.09 -9.12 17.44
C LEU A 58 -17.30 -8.69 18.28
N GLU A 59 -18.14 -7.79 17.76
CA GLU A 59 -19.38 -7.36 18.43
C GLU A 59 -20.41 -8.48 18.57
N LYS A 60 -20.49 -9.39 17.58
CA LYS A 60 -21.47 -10.49 17.57
C LYS A 60 -21.03 -11.71 18.36
N MET A 61 -19.76 -11.78 18.78
CA MET A 61 -19.09 -12.95 19.36
C MET A 61 -19.71 -14.29 18.91
N PRO A 62 -19.53 -14.67 17.64
CA PRO A 62 -20.08 -15.93 17.15
C PRO A 62 -19.50 -17.11 17.93
N ASP A 63 -20.39 -18.04 18.28
CA ASP A 63 -20.09 -19.20 19.13
C ASP A 63 -19.13 -20.22 18.46
N ASN A 64 -19.01 -20.19 17.12
CA ASN A 64 -18.04 -21.04 16.41
C ASN A 64 -16.62 -20.46 16.52
N PRO A 65 -15.60 -21.16 17.06
CA PRO A 65 -14.24 -20.66 17.15
C PRO A 65 -13.53 -20.45 15.79
N ASP A 66 -13.98 -21.07 14.71
CA ASP A 66 -13.27 -21.06 13.42
C ASP A 66 -13.15 -19.66 12.79
N TRP A 67 -14.05 -18.72 13.15
CA TRP A 67 -14.02 -17.39 12.54
C TRP A 67 -12.80 -16.56 12.95
N VAL A 68 -12.21 -16.83 14.12
CA VAL A 68 -11.06 -16.09 14.65
C VAL A 68 -9.83 -16.38 13.79
N ASP A 69 -9.57 -17.67 13.55
CA ASP A 69 -8.47 -18.13 12.70
C ASP A 69 -8.64 -17.66 11.24
N ASP A 70 -9.88 -17.67 10.71
CA ASP A 70 -10.18 -17.15 9.37
C ASP A 70 -9.91 -15.64 9.25
N MET A 71 -10.37 -14.84 10.22
CA MET A 71 -10.15 -13.39 10.22
C MET A 71 -8.68 -13.03 10.38
N ARG A 72 -7.96 -13.78 11.22
CA ARG A 72 -6.51 -13.64 11.38
C ARG A 72 -5.78 -13.85 10.05
N ARG A 73 -6.09 -14.95 9.36
CA ARG A 73 -5.52 -15.25 8.03
C ARG A 73 -5.87 -14.19 7.02
N GLU A 74 -7.14 -13.78 6.94
CA GLU A 74 -7.56 -12.74 5.99
C GLU A 74 -6.86 -11.40 6.23
N LEU A 75 -6.73 -10.97 7.48
CA LEU A 75 -6.10 -9.69 7.84
C LEU A 75 -4.59 -9.73 7.55
N HIS A 76 -3.90 -10.79 7.97
CA HIS A 76 -2.48 -10.97 7.71
C HIS A 76 -2.18 -11.06 6.21
N THR A 77 -2.95 -11.83 5.44
CA THR A 77 -2.79 -11.93 3.99
C THR A 77 -3.06 -10.59 3.29
N ALA A 78 -4.10 -9.86 3.70
CA ALA A 78 -4.39 -8.55 3.12
C ALA A 78 -3.27 -7.53 3.41
N TYR A 79 -2.74 -7.53 4.63
CA TYR A 79 -1.61 -6.68 5.03
C TYR A 79 -0.34 -7.04 4.26
N SER A 80 0.00 -8.33 4.17
CA SER A 80 1.17 -8.81 3.42
C SER A 80 1.12 -8.41 1.94
N ILE A 81 -0.05 -8.51 1.30
CA ILE A 81 -0.24 -8.06 -0.08
C ILE A 81 -0.05 -6.54 -0.21
N PHE A 82 -0.53 -5.76 0.77
CA PHE A 82 -0.31 -4.32 0.77
C PHE A 82 1.17 -3.97 0.92
N ALA A 83 1.87 -4.58 1.88
CA ALA A 83 3.31 -4.38 2.06
C ALA A 83 4.11 -4.76 0.80
N ALA A 84 3.78 -5.89 0.17
CA ALA A 84 4.38 -6.31 -1.09
C ALA A 84 4.08 -5.35 -2.24
N SER A 85 2.90 -4.74 -2.29
CA SER A 85 2.58 -3.74 -3.32
C SER A 85 3.42 -2.47 -3.22
N ILE A 86 3.86 -2.09 -2.01
CA ILE A 86 4.75 -0.94 -1.82
C ILE A 86 6.14 -1.21 -2.41
N THR A 87 6.64 -2.45 -2.31
CA THR A 87 7.96 -2.82 -2.86
C THR A 87 7.97 -2.94 -4.39
N LEU A 88 6.80 -2.95 -5.04
CA LEU A 88 6.70 -2.94 -6.49
C LEU A 88 6.98 -1.56 -7.11
N TYR A 89 6.83 -0.46 -6.38
CA TYR A 89 7.02 0.88 -6.97
C TYR A 89 8.42 1.17 -7.51
N PRO A 90 9.53 0.82 -6.81
CA PRO A 90 10.87 0.97 -7.37
C PRO A 90 11.07 0.09 -8.61
N LEU A 91 10.45 -1.10 -8.63
CA LEU A 91 10.50 -2.01 -9.79
C LEU A 91 9.72 -1.43 -10.98
N LEU A 92 8.57 -0.80 -10.75
CA LEU A 92 7.81 -0.07 -11.78
C LEU A 92 8.58 1.14 -12.30
N GLY A 93 9.31 1.85 -11.43
CA GLY A 93 10.20 2.95 -11.83
C GLY A 93 11.29 2.47 -12.79
N MET A 94 11.94 1.35 -12.47
CA MET A 94 12.92 0.70 -13.36
C MET A 94 12.28 0.19 -14.66
N PHE A 95 11.05 -0.32 -14.61
CA PHE A 95 10.33 -0.70 -15.83
C PHE A 95 10.03 0.50 -16.74
N GLY A 96 9.70 1.66 -16.18
CA GLY A 96 9.50 2.90 -16.93
C GLY A 96 10.74 3.34 -17.72
N THR A 97 11.94 3.07 -17.20
CA THR A 97 13.18 3.33 -17.95
C THR A 97 13.36 2.37 -19.11
N VAL A 98 13.07 1.09 -18.91
CA VAL A 98 13.13 0.08 -19.99
C VAL A 98 12.18 0.45 -21.13
N VAL A 99 10.94 0.83 -20.83
CA VAL A 99 9.96 1.26 -21.83
C VAL A 99 10.44 2.50 -22.60
N SER A 100 11.00 3.48 -21.88
CA SER A 100 11.52 4.70 -22.50
C SER A 100 12.73 4.43 -23.39
N LEU A 101 13.60 3.50 -23.01
CA LEU A 101 14.76 3.09 -23.81
C LEU A 101 14.36 2.30 -25.06
N ILE A 102 13.33 1.45 -24.99
CA ILE A 102 12.78 0.76 -26.18
C ILE A 102 12.21 1.78 -27.17
N ASN A 103 11.50 2.81 -26.68
CA ASN A 103 10.96 3.88 -27.52
C ASN A 103 12.04 4.76 -28.18
N VAL A 104 13.24 4.81 -27.62
CA VAL A 104 14.40 5.46 -28.26
C VAL A 104 14.99 4.57 -29.36
N GLY A 105 15.03 3.25 -29.15
CA GLY A 105 15.51 2.29 -30.14
C GLY A 105 14.63 2.12 -31.39
N SER A 106 13.36 2.56 -31.32
CA SER A 106 12.42 2.57 -32.46
C SER A 106 12.41 3.89 -33.25
N VAL A 107 13.20 4.89 -32.85
CA VAL A 107 13.36 6.14 -33.61
C VAL A 107 14.28 5.86 -34.80
N ASP A 108 13.73 6.02 -36.00
CA ASP A 108 14.47 5.89 -37.24
C ASP A 108 15.54 7.00 -37.32
N PHE A 109 16.83 6.63 -37.20
CA PHE A 109 17.97 7.57 -37.15
C PHE A 109 18.18 8.36 -38.46
N SER A 110 17.32 8.17 -39.46
CA SER A 110 17.35 8.85 -40.75
C SER A 110 16.96 10.34 -40.69
N GLN A 111 16.34 10.82 -39.61
CA GLN A 111 16.01 12.24 -39.40
C GLN A 111 16.81 12.85 -38.24
N MET A 112 18.04 13.29 -38.54
CA MET A 112 19.10 13.57 -37.54
C MET A 112 18.90 14.82 -36.64
N THR A 113 17.90 15.67 -36.89
CA THR A 113 17.73 16.95 -36.16
C THR A 113 16.55 16.98 -35.18
N GLU A 114 15.41 16.35 -35.51
CA GLU A 114 14.28 16.16 -34.56
C GLU A 114 14.51 15.01 -33.58
N SER A 115 15.39 14.06 -33.93
CA SER A 115 15.63 12.84 -33.14
C SER A 115 16.36 13.11 -31.82
N LEU A 116 17.23 14.11 -31.71
CA LEU A 116 17.97 14.39 -30.48
C LEU A 116 17.09 14.93 -29.34
N ASP A 117 16.16 15.84 -29.65
CA ASP A 117 15.23 16.38 -28.64
C ASP A 117 14.21 15.31 -28.19
N ALA A 118 13.75 14.47 -29.12
CA ALA A 118 12.88 13.33 -28.80
C ALA A 118 13.58 12.31 -27.89
N VAL A 119 14.84 11.97 -28.17
CA VAL A 119 15.65 11.06 -27.34
C VAL A 119 15.87 11.63 -25.94
N LYS A 120 16.19 12.93 -25.84
CA LYS A 120 16.37 13.62 -24.56
C LYS A 120 15.08 13.63 -23.75
N SER A 121 13.94 13.93 -24.37
CA SER A 121 12.63 13.93 -23.72
C SER A 121 12.28 12.54 -23.15
N ASN A 122 12.52 11.47 -23.91
CA ASN A 122 12.28 10.10 -23.45
C ASN A 122 13.19 9.71 -22.28
N PHE A 123 14.46 10.15 -22.29
CA PHE A 123 15.38 9.90 -21.18
C PHE A 123 14.98 10.63 -19.90
N PHE A 124 14.53 11.89 -19.98
CA PHE A 124 14.02 12.60 -18.81
C PHE A 124 12.70 12.02 -18.30
N THR A 125 11.86 11.49 -19.19
CA THR A 125 10.65 10.76 -18.81
C THR A 125 11.01 9.49 -18.02
N ALA A 126 12.01 8.72 -18.48
CA ALA A 126 12.54 7.55 -17.76
C ALA A 126 13.02 7.89 -16.34
N LEU A 127 13.85 8.94 -16.22
CA LEU A 127 14.39 9.39 -14.94
C LEU A 127 13.29 9.88 -14.00
N THR A 128 12.30 10.58 -14.55
CA THR A 128 11.16 11.09 -13.79
C THR A 128 10.29 9.95 -13.27
N SER A 129 10.01 8.93 -14.08
CA SER A 129 9.30 7.71 -13.66
C SER A 129 10.05 6.96 -12.55
N THR A 130 11.38 6.89 -12.61
CA THR A 130 12.21 6.30 -11.53
C THR A 130 12.13 7.10 -10.24
N ALA A 131 12.23 8.43 -10.34
CA ALA A 131 12.12 9.32 -9.19
C ALA A 131 10.75 9.17 -8.51
N TRP A 132 9.67 9.15 -9.29
CA TRP A 132 8.32 8.92 -8.74
C TRP A 132 8.18 7.54 -8.10
N GLY A 133 8.65 6.47 -8.74
CA GLY A 133 8.61 5.12 -8.16
C GLY A 133 9.28 5.06 -6.78
N ILE A 134 10.45 5.69 -6.62
CA ILE A 134 11.15 5.73 -5.33
C ILE A 134 10.40 6.60 -4.31
N ILE A 135 9.93 7.79 -4.72
CA ILE A 135 9.18 8.69 -3.83
C ILE A 135 7.94 7.98 -3.29
N PHE A 136 7.16 7.30 -4.13
CA PHE A 136 5.99 6.55 -3.66
C PHE A 136 6.35 5.41 -2.74
N ALA A 137 7.36 4.61 -3.08
CA ALA A 137 7.81 3.54 -2.22
C ALA A 137 8.16 4.04 -0.82
N ALA A 138 8.91 5.14 -0.74
CA ALA A 138 9.31 5.75 0.52
C ALA A 138 8.11 6.27 1.30
N VAL A 139 7.24 7.08 0.67
CA VAL A 139 6.13 7.72 1.37
C VAL A 139 5.08 6.68 1.80
N PHE A 140 4.72 5.71 0.96
CA PHE A 140 3.80 4.64 1.36
C PHE A 140 4.39 3.72 2.43
N LYS A 141 5.70 3.46 2.41
CA LYS A 141 6.36 2.67 3.45
C LYS A 141 6.33 3.38 4.81
N ILE A 142 6.60 4.70 4.82
CA ILE A 142 6.50 5.52 6.03
C ILE A 142 5.04 5.54 6.52
N PHE A 143 4.09 5.74 5.62
CA PHE A 143 2.66 5.73 5.97
C PHE A 143 2.23 4.37 6.53
N ASN A 144 2.69 3.26 5.95
CA ASN A 144 2.45 1.92 6.46
C ASN A 144 2.95 1.76 7.89
N ALA A 145 4.23 2.06 8.12
CA ALA A 145 4.86 1.91 9.43
C ALA A 145 4.25 2.84 10.50
N ALA A 146 3.82 4.05 10.11
CA ALA A 146 3.31 5.03 11.06
C ALA A 146 1.83 4.82 11.45
N PHE A 147 1.00 4.31 10.54
CA PHE A 147 -0.46 4.29 10.74
C PHE A 147 -1.10 2.92 10.58
N ILE A 148 -0.63 2.09 9.65
CA ILE A 148 -1.32 0.84 9.30
C ILE A 148 -0.77 -0.32 10.11
N GLU A 149 0.54 -0.46 10.16
CA GLU A 149 1.24 -1.56 10.83
C GLU A 149 0.87 -1.65 12.32
N PRO A 150 0.91 -0.57 13.12
CA PRO A 150 0.55 -0.64 14.53
C PRO A 150 -0.92 -1.05 14.73
N GLU A 151 -1.83 -0.50 13.92
CA GLU A 151 -3.26 -0.78 14.05
C GLU A 151 -3.60 -2.22 13.59
N VAL A 152 -2.85 -2.77 12.64
CA VAL A 152 -3.02 -4.17 12.20
C VAL A 152 -2.43 -5.14 13.22
N GLU A 153 -1.28 -4.81 13.81
CA GLU A 153 -0.65 -5.60 14.88
C GLU A 153 -1.56 -5.68 16.11
N ASP A 154 -2.09 -4.54 16.58
CA ASP A 154 -3.07 -4.50 17.68
C ASP A 154 -4.32 -5.38 17.41
N ASP A 155 -4.82 -5.39 16.18
CA ASP A 155 -5.98 -6.19 15.78
C ASP A 155 -5.65 -7.70 15.71
N LEU A 156 -4.41 -8.05 15.31
CA LEU A 156 -3.93 -9.43 15.28
C LEU A 156 -3.70 -9.97 16.70
N ASP A 157 -3.11 -9.18 17.59
CA ASP A 157 -2.88 -9.56 18.99
C ASP A 157 -4.20 -9.85 19.72
N ARG A 158 -5.22 -9.02 19.49
CA ARG A 158 -6.58 -9.27 20.01
C ARG A 158 -7.19 -10.56 19.49
N LEU A 159 -6.99 -10.87 18.21
CA LEU A 159 -7.45 -12.13 17.65
C LEU A 159 -6.71 -13.33 18.25
N ASP A 160 -5.41 -13.19 18.53
CA ASP A 160 -4.61 -14.23 19.16
C ASP A 160 -5.04 -14.47 20.62
N GLU A 161 -5.34 -13.41 21.38
CA GLU A 161 -5.89 -13.52 22.75
C GLU A 161 -7.24 -14.28 22.76
N ILE A 162 -8.18 -13.90 21.89
CA ILE A 162 -9.49 -14.55 21.77
C ILE A 162 -9.34 -16.02 21.35
N ALA A 163 -8.43 -16.31 20.41
CA ALA A 163 -8.16 -17.67 19.97
C ALA A 163 -7.61 -18.55 21.12
N GLU A 164 -6.76 -17.98 21.99
CA GLU A 164 -6.24 -18.68 23.15
C GLU A 164 -7.30 -18.96 24.21
N GLU A 165 -8.16 -17.97 24.52
CA GLU A 165 -9.28 -18.13 25.46
C GLU A 165 -10.22 -19.25 25.04
N GLN A 166 -10.65 -19.26 23.77
CA GLN A 166 -11.51 -20.31 23.24
C GLN A 166 -10.86 -21.71 23.29
N ARG A 167 -9.54 -21.78 23.07
CA ARG A 167 -8.79 -23.03 23.21
C ARG A 167 -8.72 -23.49 24.67
N ARG A 168 -8.67 -22.59 25.65
CA ARG A 168 -8.74 -22.96 27.07
C ARG A 168 -10.11 -23.50 27.44
N ASP A 169 -11.18 -22.82 27.05
CA ASP A 169 -12.55 -23.22 27.38
C ASP A 169 -12.89 -24.61 26.82
N LYS A 170 -12.49 -24.88 25.57
CA LYS A 170 -12.64 -26.21 24.97
C LYS A 170 -11.91 -27.31 25.76
N LYS A 171 -10.72 -27.03 26.30
CA LYS A 171 -9.97 -27.99 27.14
C LYS A 171 -10.65 -28.24 28.49
N VAL A 172 -11.29 -27.23 29.08
CA VAL A 172 -12.02 -27.37 30.35
C VAL A 172 -13.34 -28.13 30.14
N GLY A 173 -14.05 -27.86 29.05
CA GLY A 173 -15.28 -28.58 28.69
C GLY A 173 -15.06 -30.07 28.46
N LEU A 174 -13.92 -30.47 27.90
CA LEU A 174 -13.54 -31.88 27.72
C LEU A 174 -13.17 -32.63 29.02
N ARG A 175 -12.98 -31.91 30.13
CA ARG A 175 -12.63 -32.50 31.44
C ARG A 175 -13.85 -32.72 32.35
N LYS A 176 -15.04 -32.29 31.93
CA LYS A 176 -16.32 -32.52 32.63
C LYS A 176 -17.04 -33.70 31.99
#